data_AF-A0A3B4GB50-F1
#
_entry.id   AF-A0A3B4GB50-F1
#
_cell.length_a   1.000
_cell.length_b   1.000
_cell.length_c   1.000
_cell.angle_alpha   90.00
_cell.angle_beta   90.00
_cell.angle_gamma   90.00
#
_symmetry.space_group_name_H-M   'P 1'
#
loop_
_entity.id
_entity.type
_entity.pdbx_description
1 polymer ?
#
loop_
_entity_poly.entity_id
_entity_poly.type
_entity_poly.pdbx_seq_one_letter_code
_entity_poly.pdbx_strand_id
1 'polypeptide(L)'
;MIEEESSNLIRPLKATSAITALESHRELHKELQMTHKRLVSQEGKTELQRVLEKRKWEQRLKASRDQDEAKKKTSELHQELLKRQQRLENLEKDQKVKQEEPEFIQVKERLRKTAVPCARAKEV
;
A
#
# COMPACT_ATOMS: atom_id res chain seq x y z
N MET A 1 -0.36 -34.06 -70.21
CA MET A 1 -1.66 -34.43 -69.61
C MET A 1 -1.37 -34.69 -68.13
N ILE A 2 -1.69 -33.73 -67.26
CA ILE A 2 -1.40 -33.79 -65.82
C ILE A 2 -2.73 -33.59 -65.10
N GLU A 3 -3.59 -34.61 -65.09
CA GLU A 3 -4.84 -34.57 -64.33
C GLU A 3 -5.23 -36.00 -63.90
N GLU A 4 -4.39 -36.69 -63.13
CA GLU A 4 -4.82 -37.96 -62.51
C GLU A 4 -4.15 -38.29 -61.17
N GLU A 5 -3.54 -37.32 -60.48
CA GLU A 5 -2.96 -37.53 -59.14
C GLU A 5 -3.74 -36.84 -58.01
N SER A 6 -4.80 -36.09 -58.32
CA SER A 6 -5.58 -35.36 -57.31
C SER A 6 -6.70 -36.19 -56.66
N SER A 7 -7.03 -37.37 -57.19
CA SER A 7 -8.10 -38.25 -56.72
C SER A 7 -7.68 -39.20 -55.58
N ASN A 8 -6.38 -39.32 -55.29
CA ASN A 8 -5.83 -40.22 -54.27
C ASN A 8 -5.41 -39.53 -52.96
N LEU A 9 -5.73 -38.24 -52.78
CA LEU A 9 -5.41 -37.55 -51.52
C LEU A 9 -6.46 -37.88 -50.44
N ILE A 10 -6.03 -38.61 -49.41
CA ILE A 10 -6.80 -38.77 -48.17
C ILE A 10 -7.00 -37.39 -47.54
N ARG A 11 -8.19 -36.81 -47.72
CA ARG A 11 -8.56 -35.57 -47.05
C ARG A 11 -8.88 -35.90 -45.60
N PRO A 12 -8.24 -35.25 -44.60
CA PRO A 12 -8.61 -35.48 -43.21
C PRO A 12 -10.08 -35.12 -43.03
N LEU A 13 -10.89 -36.09 -42.64
CA LEU A 13 -12.28 -35.85 -42.23
C LEU A 13 -12.19 -34.93 -41.01
N LYS A 14 -12.53 -33.66 -41.18
CA LYS A 14 -12.64 -32.73 -40.05
C LYS A 14 -13.66 -33.33 -39.11
N ALA A 15 -13.18 -33.89 -38.00
CA ALA A 15 -13.99 -34.48 -36.96
C ALA A 15 -14.90 -33.39 -36.39
N THR A 16 -16.09 -33.24 -36.96
CA THR A 16 -17.16 -32.44 -36.38
C THR A 16 -17.47 -32.88 -34.96
N SER A 17 -17.20 -34.17 -34.66
CA SER A 17 -17.21 -34.76 -33.32
C SER A 17 -16.18 -34.17 -32.34
N ALA A 18 -15.04 -33.63 -32.80
CA ALA A 18 -14.06 -32.99 -31.93
C ALA A 18 -14.52 -31.59 -31.48
N ILE A 19 -15.21 -30.87 -32.37
CA ILE A 19 -15.80 -29.55 -32.06
C ILE A 19 -16.97 -29.74 -31.10
N THR A 20 -17.87 -30.70 -31.34
CA THR A 20 -18.99 -30.98 -30.43
C THR A 20 -18.55 -31.59 -29.11
N ALA A 21 -17.51 -32.42 -29.07
CA ALA A 21 -16.94 -32.91 -27.81
C ALA A 21 -16.30 -31.77 -26.99
N LEU A 22 -15.67 -30.80 -27.65
CA LEU A 22 -15.14 -29.60 -26.99
C LEU A 22 -16.27 -28.67 -26.49
N GLU A 23 -17.32 -28.49 -27.30
CA GLU A 23 -18.53 -27.73 -26.95
C GLU A 23 -19.22 -28.37 -25.74
N SER A 24 -19.42 -29.69 -25.77
CA SER A 24 -19.99 -30.49 -24.69
C SER A 24 -19.12 -30.45 -23.43
N HIS A 25 -17.80 -30.57 -23.55
CA HIS A 25 -16.89 -30.41 -22.41
C HIS A 25 -16.97 -29.01 -21.80
N ARG A 26 -17.08 -27.97 -22.64
CA ARG A 26 -17.24 -26.58 -22.21
C ARG A 26 -18.58 -26.36 -21.50
N GLU A 27 -19.67 -26.93 -22.01
CA GLU A 27 -21.00 -26.89 -21.40
C GLU A 27 -21.01 -27.60 -20.06
N LEU A 28 -20.44 -28.81 -19.99
CA LEU A 28 -20.28 -29.54 -18.74
C LEU A 28 -19.45 -28.75 -17.71
N HIS A 29 -18.35 -28.12 -18.14
CA HIS A 29 -17.54 -27.29 -17.25
C HIS A 29 -18.34 -26.11 -16.68
N LYS A 30 -19.13 -25.44 -17.52
CA LYS A 30 -20.03 -24.36 -17.09
C LYS A 30 -21.07 -24.89 -16.11
N GLU A 31 -21.72 -26.01 -16.42
CA GLU A 31 -22.74 -26.63 -15.57
C GLU A 31 -22.16 -27.02 -14.20
N LEU A 32 -21.00 -27.67 -14.17
CA LEU A 32 -20.31 -28.04 -12.93
C LEU A 32 -19.99 -26.80 -12.07
N GLN A 33 -19.48 -25.72 -12.68
CA GLN A 33 -19.25 -24.47 -11.96
C GLN A 33 -20.56 -23.87 -11.41
N MET A 34 -21.64 -23.91 -12.17
CA MET A 34 -22.93 -23.37 -11.77
C MET A 34 -23.55 -24.18 -10.63
N THR A 35 -23.47 -25.50 -10.69
CA THR A 35 -23.93 -26.42 -9.64
C THR A 35 -23.13 -26.22 -8.36
N HIS A 36 -21.80 -26.13 -8.46
CA HIS A 36 -20.95 -25.84 -7.30
C HIS A 36 -21.28 -24.48 -6.65
N LYS A 37 -21.43 -23.42 -7.45
CA LYS A 37 -21.83 -22.10 -6.94
C LYS A 37 -23.19 -22.14 -6.25
N ARG A 38 -24.16 -22.85 -6.82
CA ARG A 38 -25.50 -23.02 -6.23
C ARG A 38 -25.45 -23.76 -4.90
N LEU A 39 -24.66 -24.85 -4.82
CA LEU A 39 -24.45 -25.60 -3.58
C LEU A 39 -23.81 -24.73 -2.50
N VAL A 40 -22.74 -24.00 -2.84
CA VAL A 40 -22.07 -23.06 -1.92
C VAL A 40 -23.00 -21.93 -1.46
N SER A 41 -23.93 -21.48 -2.31
CA SER A 41 -24.95 -20.50 -1.92
C SER A 41 -26.01 -21.06 -0.98
N GLN A 42 -26.35 -22.36 -1.09
CA GLN A 42 -27.37 -23.01 -0.27
C GLN A 42 -26.81 -23.49 1.09
N GLU A 43 -25.61 -24.05 1.11
CA GLU A 43 -24.93 -24.57 2.31
C GLU A 43 -24.07 -23.49 3.01
N GLY A 44 -23.85 -22.36 2.32
CA GLY A 44 -22.95 -21.30 2.77
C GLY A 44 -21.49 -21.59 2.42
N LYS A 45 -20.65 -20.55 2.57
CA LYS A 45 -19.21 -20.66 2.32
C LYS A 45 -18.55 -21.54 3.38
N THR A 46 -17.77 -22.51 2.94
CA THR A 46 -16.91 -23.31 3.83
C THR A 46 -15.86 -22.43 4.51
N GLU A 47 -15.31 -22.89 5.64
CA GLU A 47 -14.23 -22.18 6.34
C GLU A 47 -13.04 -21.89 5.43
N LEU A 48 -12.63 -22.86 4.60
CA LEU A 48 -11.53 -22.70 3.67
C LEU A 48 -11.82 -21.59 2.65
N GLN A 49 -13.02 -21.54 2.08
CA GLN A 49 -13.40 -20.46 1.16
C GLN A 49 -13.37 -19.09 1.85
N ARG A 50 -13.91 -18.98 3.07
CA ARG A 50 -13.85 -17.73 3.84
C ARG A 50 -12.41 -17.28 4.10
N VAL A 51 -11.53 -18.20 4.51
CA VAL A 51 -10.12 -17.91 4.77
C VAL A 51 -9.39 -17.48 3.49
N LEU A 52 -9.63 -18.16 2.35
CA LEU A 52 -9.02 -17.78 1.07
C LEU A 52 -9.50 -16.41 0.58
N GLU A 53 -10.79 -16.11 0.68
CA GLU A 53 -11.34 -14.80 0.34
C GLU A 53 -10.77 -13.70 1.24
N LYS A 54 -10.73 -13.95 2.56
CA LYS A 54 -10.13 -13.05 3.54
C LYS A 54 -8.67 -12.77 3.19
N ARG A 55 -7.87 -13.82 2.94
CA ARG A 55 -6.46 -13.69 2.55
C ARG A 55 -6.30 -12.86 1.26
N LYS A 56 -7.13 -13.11 0.24
CA LYS A 56 -7.10 -12.35 -1.02
C LYS A 56 -7.51 -10.88 -0.81
N TRP A 57 -8.44 -10.60 0.09
CA TRP A 57 -8.80 -9.25 0.46
C TRP A 57 -7.68 -8.55 1.23
N GLU A 58 -7.09 -9.21 2.22
CA GLU A 58 -5.95 -8.70 3.00
C GLU A 58 -4.73 -8.39 2.12
N GLN A 59 -4.42 -9.26 1.16
CA GLN A 59 -3.33 -9.00 0.19
C GLN A 59 -3.59 -7.74 -0.64
N ARG A 60 -4.82 -7.54 -1.12
CA ARG A 60 -5.20 -6.34 -1.88
C ARG A 60 -5.16 -5.09 -0.99
N LEU A 61 -5.66 -5.19 0.23
CA LEU A 61 -5.64 -4.08 1.17
C LEU A 61 -4.21 -3.70 1.56
N LYS A 62 -3.33 -4.68 1.78
CA LYS A 62 -1.91 -4.44 2.06
C LYS A 62 -1.25 -3.68 0.91
N ALA A 63 -1.48 -4.09 -0.33
CA ALA A 63 -0.95 -3.39 -1.50
C ALA A 63 -1.45 -1.93 -1.58
N SER A 64 -2.73 -1.68 -1.27
CA SER A 64 -3.28 -0.31 -1.21
C SER A 64 -2.69 0.51 -0.06
N ARG A 65 -2.57 -0.09 1.13
CA ARG A 65 -2.00 0.56 2.31
C ARG A 65 -0.53 0.94 2.09
N ASP A 66 0.27 0.03 1.54
CA ASP A 66 1.68 0.29 1.26
C ASP A 66 1.81 1.46 0.25
N GLN A 67 0.91 1.56 -0.73
CA GLN A 67 0.85 2.68 -1.66
C GLN A 67 0.41 4.00 -1.00
N ASP A 68 -0.60 3.95 -0.13
CA ASP A 68 -1.11 5.13 0.57
C ASP A 68 -0.11 5.63 1.62
N GLU A 69 0.61 4.73 2.30
CA GLU A 69 1.70 5.08 3.20
C GLU A 69 2.88 5.71 2.45
N ALA A 70 3.24 5.19 1.27
CA ALA A 70 4.26 5.81 0.42
C ALA A 70 3.85 7.23 0.01
N LYS A 71 2.61 7.41 -0.45
CA LYS A 71 2.06 8.73 -0.81
C LYS A 71 1.99 9.67 0.40
N LYS A 72 1.60 9.16 1.57
CA LYS A 72 1.53 9.93 2.80
C LYS A 72 2.92 10.38 3.25
N LYS A 73 3.94 9.53 3.12
CA LYS A 73 5.34 9.88 3.39
C LYS A 73 5.86 10.96 2.44
N THR A 74 5.40 10.98 1.20
CA THR A 74 5.75 12.03 0.23
C THR A 74 4.91 13.30 0.35
N SER A 75 3.85 13.30 1.17
CA SER A 75 2.99 14.47 1.32
C SER A 75 3.75 15.63 1.96
N GLU A 76 3.57 16.84 1.42
CA GLU A 76 4.17 18.08 1.94
C GLU A 76 3.87 18.28 3.43
N LEU A 77 2.63 17.97 3.86
CA LEU A 77 2.23 18.04 5.27
C LEU A 77 3.04 17.08 6.14
N HIS A 78 3.30 15.87 5.67
CA HIS A 78 4.10 14.89 6.41
C HIS A 78 5.55 15.35 6.55
N GLN A 79 6.12 15.93 5.50
CA GLN A 79 7.45 16.52 5.56
C GLN A 79 7.52 17.68 6.56
N GLU A 80 6.51 18.56 6.60
CA GLU A 80 6.50 19.67 7.56
C GLU A 80 6.30 19.19 9.00
N LEU A 81 5.51 18.13 9.22
CA LEU A 81 5.41 17.47 10.52
C LEU A 81 6.76 16.89 10.96
N LEU A 82 7.50 16.21 10.08
CA LEU A 82 8.84 15.71 10.37
C LEU A 82 9.80 16.84 10.74
N LYS A 83 9.80 17.93 9.98
CA LYS A 83 10.61 19.12 10.29
C LYS A 83 10.24 19.70 11.66
N ARG A 84 8.94 19.80 11.98
CA ARG A 84 8.46 20.30 13.27
C ARG A 84 8.91 19.38 14.41
N GLN A 85 8.80 18.06 14.24
CA GLN A 85 9.27 17.10 15.23
C GLN A 85 10.76 17.27 15.50
N GLN A 86 11.58 17.36 14.44
CA GLN A 86 13.02 17.54 14.59
C GLN A 86 13.39 18.86 15.29
N ARG A 87 12.66 19.95 15.00
CA ARG A 87 12.84 21.22 15.74
C ARG A 87 12.55 21.03 17.23
N LEU A 88 11.44 20.35 17.58
CA LEU A 88 11.07 20.13 18.98
C LEU A 88 12.10 19.25 19.72
N GLU A 89 12.59 18.18 19.09
CA GLU A 89 13.62 17.32 19.68
C GLU A 89 14.93 18.09 19.94
N ASN A 90 15.32 19.00 19.03
CA ASN A 90 16.49 19.85 19.24
C ASN A 90 16.28 20.82 20.41
N LEU A 91 15.10 21.46 20.50
CA LEU A 91 14.78 22.33 21.64
C LEU A 91 14.77 21.57 22.96
N GLU A 92 14.28 20.34 22.99
CA GLU A 92 14.30 19.50 24.19
C GLU A 92 15.74 19.16 24.61
N LYS A 93 16.61 18.81 23.66
CA LYS A 93 18.03 18.57 23.92
C LYS A 93 18.71 19.82 24.47
N ASP A 94 18.49 20.98 23.86
CA ASP A 94 19.05 22.26 24.32
C ASP A 94 18.55 22.61 25.72
N GLN A 95 17.29 22.31 26.06
CA GLN A 95 16.75 22.50 27.40
C GLN A 95 17.41 21.57 28.41
N LYS A 96 17.61 20.29 28.07
CA LYS A 96 18.33 19.34 28.95
C LYS A 96 19.76 19.80 29.21
N VAL A 97 20.47 20.24 28.18
CA VAL A 97 21.84 20.78 28.32
C VAL A 97 21.86 22.01 29.24
N LYS A 98 20.90 22.94 29.08
CA LYS A 98 20.77 24.10 29.97
C LYS A 98 20.41 23.73 31.40
N GLN A 99 19.63 22.67 31.60
CA GLN A 99 19.27 22.19 32.94
C GLN A 99 20.45 21.51 33.63
N GLU A 100 21.30 20.81 32.87
CA GLU A 100 22.55 20.22 33.36
C GLU A 100 23.67 21.26 33.57
N GLU A 101 23.56 22.45 32.97
CA GLU A 101 24.53 23.53 33.14
C GLU A 101 24.49 24.09 34.57
N PRO A 102 25.65 24.32 35.22
CA PRO A 102 25.70 24.85 36.59
C PRO A 102 24.92 26.16 36.75
N GLU A 103 24.14 26.28 37.83
CA GLU A 103 23.23 27.41 38.07
C GLU A 103 23.93 28.79 37.99
N PHE A 104 25.19 28.90 38.43
CA PHE A 104 25.90 30.18 38.41
C PHE A 104 26.11 30.72 36.98
N ILE A 105 26.28 29.85 35.98
CA ILE A 105 26.40 30.27 34.58
C ILE A 105 25.03 30.77 34.09
N GLN A 106 23.96 30.07 34.44
CA GLN A 106 22.59 30.48 34.10
C GLN A 106 22.25 31.84 34.72
N VAL A 107 22.54 32.06 36.01
CA VAL A 107 22.30 33.33 36.71
C VAL A 107 23.13 34.45 36.10
N LYS A 108 24.41 34.22 35.77
CA LYS A 108 25.28 35.19 35.10
C LYS A 108 24.73 35.60 33.72
N GLU A 109 24.18 34.66 32.95
CA GLU A 109 23.52 34.94 31.66
C GLU A 109 22.24 35.76 31.84
N ARG A 110 21.39 35.42 32.82
CA ARG A 110 20.16 36.17 33.13
C ARG A 110 20.47 37.61 33.52
N LEU A 111 21.47 37.83 34.40
CA LEU A 111 21.92 39.15 34.80
C LEU A 111 22.44 39.97 33.62
N ARG A 112 23.19 39.36 32.68
CA ARG A 112 23.63 40.03 31.44
C ARG A 112 22.46 40.47 30.56
N LYS A 113 21.42 39.64 30.42
CA LYS A 113 20.22 39.97 29.62
C LYS A 113 19.41 41.11 30.21
N THR A 114 19.32 41.19 31.55
CA THR A 114 18.62 42.29 32.24
C THR A 114 19.47 43.54 32.42
N ALA A 115 20.80 43.42 32.29
CA ALA A 115 21.74 44.53 32.45
C ALA A 115 21.91 45.39 31.19
N VAL A 116 21.09 45.21 30.13
CA VAL A 116 21.07 46.16 29.01
C VAL A 116 20.83 47.56 29.58
N PRO A 117 21.76 48.51 29.39
CA PRO A 117 21.77 49.74 30.15
C PRO A 117 20.67 50.66 29.65
N CYS A 118 19.86 51.16 30.59
CA CYS A 118 19.14 52.41 30.47
C CYS A 118 20.18 53.54 30.30
N ALA A 119 20.71 53.71 29.10
CA ALA A 119 21.62 54.78 28.72
C ALA A 119 20.95 55.68 27.68
N ARG A 120 19.82 56.28 28.06
CA ARG A 120 19.27 57.46 27.36
C ARG A 120 18.41 58.29 28.30
N ALA A 121 19.04 58.89 29.32
CA ALA A 121 18.36 59.87 30.16
C ALA A 121 19.33 60.82 30.86
N LYS A 122 20.31 61.41 30.15
CA LYS A 122 20.96 62.68 30.54
C LYS A 122 21.62 63.32 29.31
N GLU A 123 20.91 64.24 28.66
CA GLU A 123 21.54 65.47 28.16
C GLU A 123 20.54 66.62 28.44
N VAL A 124 21.09 67.67 29.03
CA VAL A 124 20.50 68.94 29.47
C VAL A 124 20.88 69.97 28.43
#